data_AF-A0A2E2MQ74-F1
#
_entry.id   AF-A0A2E2MQ74-F1
#
_cell.length_a   1.000
_cell.length_b   1.000
_cell.length_c   1.000
_cell.angle_alpha   90.00
_cell.angle_beta   90.00
_cell.angle_gamma   90.00
#
_symmetry.space_group_name_H-M   'P 1'
#
loop_
_entity.id
_entity.type
_entity.pdbx_description
1 polymer ?
#
loop_
_entity_poly.entity_id
_entity_poly.type
_entity_poly.pdbx_seq_one_letter_code
_entity_poly.pdbx_strand_id
1 'polypeptide(L)'
;MSRAISGWEKDFASFGLVLPKERLQAQARALVGDGLGVCDLDFRRSVDLTTAKGSMFAQTIRYVADMMDGPLLELDNPLLVRQLEDLLLTQALTLLPNTLQDELLGRPRAHVVSLHVKRARDHIQAHADAPISLADLAAVAGCSYRTLQESFQDAYGLSPMTYLRNVRLHRVRAALLSQDGQGTVARIASTWGFAHMGRFAEAYRRQFGELPSETLRRGK
;
A
#
# COMPACT_ATOMS: atom_id res chain seq x y z
N MET A 1 17.09 -9.30 22.61
CA MET A 1 18.54 -9.19 22.34
C MET A 1 18.81 -9.86 21.01
N SER A 2 19.51 -9.17 20.11
CA SER A 2 19.95 -9.73 18.83
C SER A 2 21.02 -10.80 19.08
N ARG A 3 21.00 -11.93 18.37
CA ARG A 3 21.97 -13.02 18.54
C ARG A 3 22.52 -13.43 17.18
N ALA A 4 23.85 -13.52 17.08
CA ALA A 4 24.52 -14.12 15.94
C ALA A 4 24.52 -15.65 16.08
N ILE A 5 24.25 -16.35 14.98
CA ILE A 5 24.37 -17.81 14.87
C ILE A 5 25.34 -18.05 13.73
N SER A 6 26.54 -18.55 14.04
CA SER A 6 27.51 -18.98 13.03
C SER A 6 27.56 -20.51 13.00
N GLY A 7 27.61 -21.07 11.78
CA GLY A 7 27.78 -22.50 11.53
C GLY A 7 28.82 -22.69 10.43
N TRP A 8 29.82 -23.53 10.71
CA TRP A 8 30.93 -23.83 9.81
C TRP A 8 30.95 -25.33 9.51
N GLU A 9 30.72 -25.71 8.26
CA GLU A 9 30.97 -27.04 7.72
C GLU A 9 32.01 -26.94 6.60
N LYS A 10 32.70 -28.05 6.30
CA LYS A 10 33.89 -28.08 5.40
C LYS A 10 33.68 -27.41 4.03
N ASP A 11 32.44 -27.30 3.55
CA ASP A 11 32.07 -26.69 2.27
C ASP A 11 30.91 -25.66 2.37
N PHE A 12 30.49 -25.29 3.59
CA PHE A 12 29.35 -24.39 3.81
C PHE A 12 29.51 -23.55 5.08
N ALA A 13 29.50 -22.24 4.93
CA ALA A 13 29.47 -21.30 6.04
C ALA A 13 28.18 -20.47 5.96
N SER A 14 27.36 -20.52 7.02
CA SER A 14 26.17 -19.68 7.14
C SER A 14 26.31 -18.75 8.33
N PHE A 15 25.99 -17.48 8.10
CA PHE A 15 25.87 -16.48 9.15
C PHE A 15 24.40 -16.09 9.31
N GLY A 16 23.84 -16.34 10.49
CA GLY A 16 22.48 -15.96 10.86
C GLY A 16 22.50 -14.75 11.80
N LEU A 17 21.82 -13.68 11.42
CA LEU A 17 21.57 -12.54 12.30
C LEU A 17 20.10 -12.55 12.71
N VAL A 18 19.84 -12.65 14.02
CA VAL A 18 18.48 -12.51 14.55
C VAL A 18 18.26 -11.06 14.96
N LEU A 19 17.38 -10.36 14.26
CA LEU A 19 16.98 -8.99 14.57
C LEU A 19 15.57 -9.00 15.20
N PRO A 20 15.36 -8.40 16.39
CA PRO A 20 14.03 -8.31 16.97
C PRO A 20 13.10 -7.50 16.07
N LYS A 21 11.93 -8.06 15.74
CA LYS A 21 10.96 -7.43 14.85
C LYS A 21 10.52 -6.06 15.37
N GLU A 22 10.31 -5.94 16.68
CA GLU A 22 9.87 -4.71 17.34
C GLU A 22 10.92 -3.60 17.20
N ARG A 23 12.20 -3.95 17.32
CA ARG A 23 13.33 -3.01 17.18
C ARG A 23 13.47 -2.53 15.74
N LEU A 24 13.34 -3.45 14.79
CA LEU A 24 13.39 -3.14 13.36
C LEU A 24 12.22 -2.23 12.94
N GLN A 25 11.02 -2.50 13.45
CA GLN A 25 9.85 -1.64 13.23
C GLN A 25 10.00 -0.27 13.89
N ALA A 26 10.53 -0.20 15.12
CA ALA A 26 10.82 1.08 15.77
C ALA A 26 11.83 1.92 14.99
N GLN A 27 12.90 1.28 14.49
CA GLN A 27 13.90 1.96 13.65
C GLN A 27 13.29 2.44 12.33
N ALA A 28 12.43 1.63 11.70
CA ALA A 28 11.71 2.04 10.50
C ALA A 28 10.85 3.29 10.76
N ARG A 29 10.06 3.31 11.85
CA ARG A 29 9.26 4.49 12.24
C ARG A 29 10.12 5.73 12.46
N ALA A 30 11.28 5.58 13.09
CA ALA A 30 12.21 6.70 13.29
C ALA A 30 12.73 7.28 11.96
N LEU A 31 12.86 6.45 10.92
CA LEU A 31 13.36 6.86 9.60
C LEU A 31 12.27 7.40 8.67
N VAL A 32 11.06 6.85 8.70
CA VAL A 32 9.97 7.19 7.75
C VAL A 32 8.75 7.89 8.38
N GLY A 33 8.69 8.00 9.71
CA GLY A 33 7.57 8.56 10.46
C GLY A 33 6.47 7.53 10.81
N ASP A 34 5.56 7.92 11.71
CA ASP A 34 4.54 7.03 12.32
C ASP A 34 3.33 6.72 11.42
N GLY A 35 3.17 7.42 10.29
CA GLY A 35 1.94 7.40 9.48
C GLY A 35 1.85 6.31 8.40
N LEU A 36 2.89 5.50 8.19
CA LEU A 36 3.03 4.70 6.97
C LEU A 36 3.35 3.23 7.27
N GLY A 37 2.41 2.31 7.04
CA GLY A 37 2.61 0.89 6.66
C GLY A 37 3.70 0.03 7.35
N VAL A 38 4.33 0.45 8.46
CA VAL A 38 5.45 -0.26 9.12
C VAL A 38 5.02 -1.64 9.61
N CYS A 39 3.71 -1.86 9.78
CA CYS A 39 3.12 -3.14 10.11
C CYS A 39 3.39 -4.23 9.05
N ASP A 40 3.58 -3.84 7.78
CA ASP A 40 3.80 -4.73 6.64
C ASP A 40 5.25 -4.71 6.13
N LEU A 41 6.20 -4.41 7.03
CA LEU A 41 7.63 -4.52 6.71
C LEU A 41 7.99 -5.97 6.36
N ASP A 42 8.38 -6.20 5.12
CA ASP A 42 8.85 -7.49 4.62
C ASP A 42 10.14 -7.32 3.80
N PHE A 43 11.02 -8.30 3.89
CA PHE A 43 12.31 -8.33 3.19
C PHE A 43 12.27 -9.38 2.08
N ARG A 44 12.96 -9.13 0.96
CA ARG A 44 13.17 -10.19 -0.01
C ARG A 44 13.94 -11.34 0.62
N ARG A 45 13.53 -12.58 0.32
CA ARG A 45 14.10 -13.83 0.85
C ARG A 45 15.55 -14.10 0.43
N SER A 46 16.11 -13.31 -0.48
CA SER A 46 17.51 -13.40 -0.89
C SER A 46 18.08 -12.03 -1.22
N VAL A 47 19.37 -11.86 -0.93
CA VAL A 47 20.14 -10.64 -1.20
C VAL A 47 21.39 -11.06 -1.97
N ASP A 48 21.65 -10.38 -3.07
CA ASP A 48 22.88 -10.57 -3.84
C ASP A 48 24.04 -9.81 -3.18
N LEU A 49 24.95 -10.56 -2.56
CA LEU A 49 26.12 -10.04 -1.85
C LEU A 49 27.23 -9.53 -2.79
N THR A 50 27.12 -9.77 -4.10
CA THR A 50 28.08 -9.25 -5.09
C THR A 50 27.80 -7.80 -5.48
N THR A 51 26.59 -7.30 -5.18
CA THR A 51 26.24 -5.89 -5.37
C THR A 51 26.96 -5.01 -4.34
N ALA A 52 27.24 -3.75 -4.66
CA ALA A 52 27.88 -2.80 -3.73
C ALA A 52 27.12 -2.67 -2.40
N LYS A 53 25.77 -2.69 -2.43
CA LYS A 53 24.94 -2.66 -1.23
C LYS A 53 25.03 -3.96 -0.43
N GLY A 54 24.95 -5.10 -1.12
CA GLY A 54 25.04 -6.42 -0.49
C GLY A 54 26.42 -6.68 0.13
N SER A 55 27.49 -6.31 -0.55
CA SER A 55 28.86 -6.45 -0.05
C SER A 55 29.11 -5.57 1.18
N MET A 56 28.61 -4.34 1.17
CA MET A 56 28.73 -3.41 2.30
C MET A 56 28.00 -3.94 3.54
N PHE A 57 26.76 -4.42 3.37
CA PHE A 57 26.00 -5.03 4.45
C PHE A 57 26.70 -6.29 5.00
N ALA A 58 27.21 -7.16 4.13
CA ALA A 58 27.94 -8.36 4.54
C ALA A 58 29.27 -8.04 5.25
N GLN A 59 29.95 -6.95 4.90
CA GLN A 59 31.14 -6.49 5.62
C GLN A 59 30.79 -5.98 7.02
N THR A 60 29.73 -5.17 7.15
CA THR A 60 29.29 -4.67 8.46
C THR A 60 28.84 -5.81 9.37
N ILE A 61 28.09 -6.80 8.86
CA ILE A 61 27.73 -7.98 9.64
C ILE A 61 28.96 -8.72 10.15
N ARG A 62 29.95 -8.99 9.30
CA ARG A 62 31.18 -9.68 9.69
C ARG A 62 31.94 -8.90 10.76
N TYR A 63 32.08 -7.59 10.58
CA TYR A 63 32.70 -6.72 11.57
C TYR A 63 32.00 -6.79 12.94
N VAL A 64 30.67 -6.72 12.95
CA VAL A 64 29.91 -6.82 14.21
C VAL A 64 30.04 -8.21 14.82
N ALA A 65 30.00 -9.27 14.02
CA ALA A 65 30.20 -10.64 14.49
C ALA A 65 31.57 -10.85 15.13
N ASP A 66 32.64 -10.45 14.43
CA ASP A 66 34.02 -10.58 14.91
C ASP A 66 34.23 -9.79 16.21
N MET A 67 33.57 -8.63 16.34
CA MET A 67 33.59 -7.86 17.58
C MET A 67 32.78 -8.50 18.70
N MET A 68 31.63 -9.10 18.39
CA MET A 68 30.78 -9.78 19.36
C MET A 68 31.38 -11.10 19.83
N ASP A 69 32.25 -11.74 19.05
CA ASP A 69 33.00 -12.94 19.43
C ASP A 69 34.41 -12.61 19.96
N GLY A 70 34.73 -11.32 20.14
CA GLY A 70 36.07 -10.81 20.46
C GLY A 70 36.11 -9.74 21.57
N PRO A 71 37.08 -8.80 21.57
CA PRO A 71 37.44 -7.93 22.70
C PRO A 71 36.34 -6.97 23.17
N LEU A 72 35.22 -6.89 22.46
CA LEU A 72 34.11 -6.00 22.76
C LEU A 72 33.14 -6.61 23.79
N LEU A 73 33.07 -7.95 23.87
CA LEU A 73 32.44 -8.67 24.99
C LEU A 73 33.15 -8.38 26.31
N GLU A 74 34.48 -8.20 26.27
CA GLU A 74 35.30 -7.96 27.47
C GLU A 74 35.11 -6.55 28.04
N LEU A 75 34.66 -5.60 27.22
CA LEU A 75 34.47 -4.19 27.61
C LEU A 75 33.15 -3.91 28.33
N ASP A 76 32.19 -4.84 28.31
CA ASP A 76 30.84 -4.73 28.91
C ASP A 76 30.18 -3.35 28.73
N ASN A 77 30.23 -2.82 27.49
CA ASN A 77 29.72 -1.48 27.19
C ASN A 77 28.36 -1.55 26.47
N PRO A 78 27.22 -1.36 27.17
CA PRO A 78 25.89 -1.50 26.58
C PRO A 78 25.57 -0.42 25.54
N LEU A 79 26.19 0.75 25.64
CA LEU A 79 26.00 1.82 24.65
C LEU A 79 26.61 1.44 23.30
N LEU A 80 27.77 0.79 23.32
CA LEU A 80 28.45 0.37 22.10
C LEU A 80 27.66 -0.74 21.41
N VAL A 81 27.16 -1.72 22.16
CA VAL A 81 26.25 -2.77 21.64
C VAL A 81 25.01 -2.14 20.99
N ARG A 82 24.43 -1.13 21.64
CA ARG A 82 23.27 -0.42 21.11
C ARG A 82 23.57 0.31 19.80
N GLN A 83 24.72 0.97 19.69
CA GLN A 83 25.14 1.65 18.46
C GLN A 83 25.34 0.65 17.30
N LEU A 84 25.93 -0.51 17.57
CA LEU A 84 26.11 -1.56 16.55
C LEU A 84 24.77 -2.14 16.11
N GLU A 85 23.83 -2.33 17.05
CA GLU A 85 22.46 -2.74 16.73
C GLU A 85 21.77 -1.69 15.83
N ASP A 86 21.77 -0.41 16.22
CA ASP A 86 21.10 0.65 15.46
C ASP A 86 21.72 0.84 14.07
N LEU A 87 23.05 0.65 13.93
CA LEU A 87 23.76 0.62 12.65
C LEU A 87 23.24 -0.52 11.76
N LEU A 88 23.17 -1.75 12.29
CA LEU A 88 22.70 -2.92 11.54
C LEU A 88 21.24 -2.78 11.13
N LEU A 89 20.37 -2.28 12.02
CA LEU A 89 18.95 -2.05 11.70
C LEU A 89 18.80 -1.00 10.59
N THR A 90 19.56 0.10 10.67
CA THR A 90 19.54 1.16 9.65
C THR A 90 20.04 0.65 8.30
N GLN A 91 21.14 -0.10 8.28
CA GLN A 91 21.65 -0.68 7.05
C GLN A 91 20.71 -1.75 6.46
N ALA A 92 20.09 -2.58 7.30
CA ALA A 92 19.12 -3.56 6.82
C ALA A 92 17.97 -2.85 6.09
N LEU A 93 17.41 -1.80 6.69
CA LEU A 93 16.30 -1.02 6.10
C LEU A 93 16.70 -0.27 4.83
N THR A 94 17.94 0.23 4.73
CA THR A 94 18.34 1.11 3.63
C THR A 94 19.07 0.41 2.48
N LEU A 95 19.80 -0.67 2.78
CA LEU A 95 20.63 -1.39 1.81
C LEU A 95 19.94 -2.64 1.27
N LEU A 96 19.14 -3.33 2.09
CA LEU A 96 18.46 -4.55 1.67
C LEU A 96 17.11 -4.25 1.01
N PRO A 97 16.71 -5.01 -0.02
CA PRO A 97 15.39 -4.88 -0.63
C PRO A 97 14.27 -5.21 0.38
N ASN A 98 13.42 -4.23 0.66
CA ASN A 98 12.27 -4.34 1.56
C ASN A 98 11.11 -3.46 1.11
N THR A 99 9.94 -3.64 1.72
CA THR A 99 8.70 -2.93 1.38
C THR A 99 8.72 -1.42 1.64
N LEU A 100 9.74 -0.88 2.33
CA LEU A 100 9.88 0.55 2.65
C LEU A 100 10.91 1.30 1.79
N GLN A 101 11.51 0.66 0.78
CA GLN A 101 12.60 1.30 0.02
C GLN A 101 12.18 2.58 -0.71
N ASP A 102 10.93 2.68 -1.18
CA ASP A 102 10.47 3.87 -1.88
C ASP A 102 10.35 5.08 -0.94
N GLU A 103 9.84 4.88 0.28
CA GLU A 103 9.77 5.91 1.32
C GLU A 103 11.16 6.36 1.78
N LEU A 104 12.07 5.40 2.01
CA LEU A 104 13.43 5.70 2.46
C LEU A 104 14.26 6.46 1.41
N LEU A 105 13.92 6.30 0.11
CA LEU A 105 14.56 7.02 -0.99
C LEU A 105 13.88 8.37 -1.29
N GLY A 106 12.90 8.79 -0.47
CA GLY A 106 12.13 10.03 -0.70
C GLY A 106 11.36 10.01 -2.01
N ARG A 107 11.13 8.83 -2.59
CA ARG A 107 10.31 8.68 -3.79
C ARG A 107 8.86 8.68 -3.30
N PRO A 108 7.98 9.55 -3.82
CA PRO A 108 6.56 9.42 -3.52
C PRO A 108 6.17 8.00 -3.90
N ARG A 109 5.59 7.25 -2.94
CA ARG A 109 4.90 5.99 -3.25
C ARG A 109 4.04 6.28 -4.47
N ALA A 110 4.41 5.75 -5.63
CA ALA A 110 3.37 5.23 -6.48
C ALA A 110 2.76 4.16 -5.58
N HIS A 111 1.69 4.51 -4.83
CA HIS A 111 0.91 3.53 -4.11
C HIS A 111 0.71 2.44 -5.14
N VAL A 112 1.38 1.30 -4.96
CA VAL A 112 1.23 0.18 -5.88
C VAL A 112 -0.16 -0.31 -5.54
N VAL A 113 -1.14 0.31 -6.20
CA VAL A 113 -2.55 -0.03 -6.08
C VAL A 113 -2.57 -1.52 -6.33
N SER A 114 -2.90 -2.28 -5.29
CA SER A 114 -2.86 -3.74 -5.33
C SER A 114 -3.50 -4.21 -6.63
N LEU A 115 -2.93 -5.21 -7.29
CA LEU A 115 -3.44 -5.71 -8.57
C LEU A 115 -4.95 -6.00 -8.48
N HIS A 116 -5.44 -6.43 -7.32
CA HIS A 116 -6.86 -6.60 -6.99
C HIS A 116 -7.66 -5.30 -7.17
N VAL A 117 -7.19 -4.19 -6.59
CA VAL A 117 -7.83 -2.88 -6.68
C VAL A 117 -7.78 -2.36 -8.10
N LYS A 118 -6.63 -2.52 -8.79
CA LYS A 118 -6.50 -2.13 -10.19
C LYS A 118 -7.52 -2.86 -11.08
N ARG A 119 -7.61 -4.19 -10.96
CA ARG A 119 -8.57 -5.01 -11.71
C ARG A 119 -10.02 -4.61 -11.46
N ALA A 120 -10.41 -4.49 -10.18
CA ALA A 120 -11.77 -4.08 -9.81
C ALA A 120 -12.08 -2.65 -10.28
N ARG A 121 -11.15 -1.70 -10.13
CA ARG A 121 -11.30 -0.33 -10.62
C ARG A 121 -11.49 -0.30 -12.13
N ASP A 122 -10.64 -0.98 -12.88
CA ASP A 122 -10.69 -0.99 -14.34
C ASP A 122 -12.02 -1.60 -14.81
N HIS A 123 -12.49 -2.65 -14.13
CA HIS A 123 -13.81 -3.21 -14.38
C HIS A 123 -14.95 -2.23 -14.10
N ILE A 124 -14.92 -1.52 -12.96
CA ILE A 124 -15.89 -0.47 -12.62
C ILE A 124 -15.90 0.64 -13.68
N GLN A 125 -14.72 1.11 -14.09
CA GLN A 125 -14.62 2.23 -15.04
C GLN A 125 -15.17 1.87 -16.42
N ALA A 126 -15.01 0.61 -16.83
CA ALA A 126 -15.46 0.10 -18.12
C ALA A 126 -16.96 -0.27 -18.14
N HIS A 127 -17.54 -0.69 -17.01
CA HIS A 127 -18.90 -1.28 -16.97
C HIS A 127 -19.82 -0.63 -15.92
N ALA A 128 -19.60 0.65 -15.59
CA ALA A 128 -20.33 1.31 -14.52
C ALA A 128 -21.86 1.35 -14.73
N ASP A 129 -22.34 1.25 -15.96
CA ASP A 129 -23.75 1.18 -16.37
C ASP A 129 -24.38 -0.21 -16.15
N ALA A 130 -23.58 -1.26 -16.01
CA ALA A 130 -24.05 -2.62 -15.78
C ALA A 130 -24.39 -2.89 -14.31
N PRO A 131 -25.28 -3.86 -14.00
CA PRO A 131 -25.53 -4.30 -12.63
C PRO A 131 -24.31 -5.06 -12.08
N ILE A 132 -23.46 -4.35 -11.33
CA ILE A 132 -22.27 -4.90 -10.66
C ILE A 132 -22.57 -5.15 -9.18
N SER A 133 -22.37 -6.38 -8.72
CA SER A 133 -22.38 -6.73 -7.30
C SER A 133 -20.96 -6.72 -6.71
N LEU A 134 -20.87 -6.72 -5.38
CA LEU A 134 -19.58 -6.88 -4.71
C LEU A 134 -18.94 -8.25 -5.02
N ALA A 135 -19.75 -9.28 -5.29
CA ALA A 135 -19.29 -10.62 -5.64
C ALA A 135 -18.55 -10.62 -6.99
N ASP A 136 -19.12 -9.92 -7.97
CA ASP A 136 -18.52 -9.77 -9.30
C ASP A 136 -17.17 -9.07 -9.21
N LEU A 137 -17.09 -8.01 -8.39
CA LEU A 137 -15.83 -7.29 -8.17
C LEU A 137 -14.77 -8.14 -7.48
N ALA A 138 -15.14 -8.94 -6.49
CA ALA A 138 -14.23 -9.85 -5.81
C ALA A 138 -13.71 -10.94 -6.77
N ALA A 139 -14.59 -11.51 -7.60
CA ALA A 139 -14.24 -12.49 -8.61
C ALA A 139 -13.28 -11.91 -9.66
N VAL A 140 -13.56 -10.71 -10.20
CA VAL A 140 -12.69 -10.04 -11.19
C VAL A 140 -11.35 -9.63 -10.56
N ALA A 141 -11.36 -9.20 -9.30
CA ALA A 141 -10.14 -8.89 -8.56
C ALA A 141 -9.29 -10.13 -8.26
N GLY A 142 -9.91 -11.31 -8.16
CA GLY A 142 -9.26 -12.56 -7.78
C GLY A 142 -8.91 -12.60 -6.29
N CYS A 143 -9.76 -12.06 -5.42
CA CYS A 143 -9.56 -12.05 -3.97
C CYS A 143 -10.88 -12.21 -3.19
N SER A 144 -10.78 -12.33 -1.87
CA SER A 144 -11.95 -12.38 -1.00
C SER A 144 -12.63 -11.00 -0.87
N TYR A 145 -13.90 -10.98 -0.46
CA TYR A 145 -14.64 -9.75 -0.13
C TYR A 145 -13.89 -8.84 0.82
N ARG A 146 -13.38 -9.43 1.91
CA ARG A 146 -12.68 -8.71 2.97
C ARG A 146 -11.41 -8.06 2.42
N THR A 147 -10.60 -8.84 1.69
CA THR A 147 -9.38 -8.35 1.05
C THR A 147 -9.69 -7.21 0.08
N LEU A 148 -10.76 -7.32 -0.71
CA LEU A 148 -11.15 -6.26 -1.64
C LEU A 148 -11.56 -4.98 -0.91
N GLN A 149 -12.35 -5.09 0.16
CA GLN A 149 -12.80 -3.95 0.95
C GLN A 149 -11.63 -3.25 1.64
N GLU A 150 -10.75 -4.00 2.31
CA GLU A 150 -9.54 -3.47 2.96
C GLU A 150 -8.66 -2.77 1.91
N SER A 151 -8.39 -3.43 0.78
CA SER A 151 -7.54 -2.85 -0.27
C SER A 151 -8.12 -1.57 -0.89
N PHE A 152 -9.45 -1.46 -1.02
CA PHE A 152 -10.10 -0.23 -1.49
C PHE A 152 -10.10 0.88 -0.43
N GLN A 153 -10.24 0.51 0.84
CA GLN A 153 -10.13 1.45 1.96
C GLN A 153 -8.73 2.04 2.03
N ASP A 154 -7.69 1.23 1.86
CA ASP A 154 -6.29 1.67 1.87
C ASP A 154 -5.96 2.54 0.64
N ALA A 155 -6.47 2.18 -0.54
CA ALA A 155 -6.16 2.87 -1.79
C ALA A 155 -6.97 4.16 -2.02
N TYR A 156 -8.25 4.19 -1.60
CA TYR A 156 -9.18 5.28 -1.92
C TYR A 156 -9.92 5.85 -0.70
N GLY A 157 -9.74 5.28 0.49
CA GLY A 157 -10.51 5.68 1.68
C GLY A 157 -12.00 5.30 1.62
N LEU A 158 -12.40 4.46 0.66
CA LEU A 158 -13.80 4.17 0.35
C LEU A 158 -14.00 2.66 0.14
N SER A 159 -15.22 2.17 0.39
CA SER A 159 -15.59 0.81 -0.05
C SER A 159 -15.70 0.71 -1.58
N PRO A 160 -15.54 -0.50 -2.17
CA PRO A 160 -15.69 -0.70 -3.62
C PRO A 160 -17.05 -0.24 -4.17
N MET A 161 -18.13 -0.50 -3.43
CA MET A 161 -19.48 -0.10 -3.83
C MET A 161 -19.70 1.42 -3.72
N THR A 162 -19.06 2.06 -2.75
CA THR A 162 -19.05 3.53 -2.65
C THR A 162 -18.29 4.14 -3.84
N TYR A 163 -17.15 3.56 -4.21
CA TYR A 163 -16.38 3.98 -5.38
C TYR A 163 -17.21 3.86 -6.68
N LEU A 164 -17.85 2.70 -6.92
CA LEU A 164 -18.76 2.50 -8.05
C LEU A 164 -19.87 3.55 -8.08
N ARG A 165 -20.51 3.83 -6.95
CA ARG A 165 -21.56 4.86 -6.86
C ARG A 165 -21.04 6.24 -7.26
N ASN A 166 -19.83 6.60 -6.82
CA ASN A 166 -19.23 7.88 -7.16
C ASN A 166 -18.92 7.96 -8.67
N VAL A 167 -18.38 6.90 -9.27
CA VAL A 167 -18.17 6.83 -10.72
C VAL A 167 -19.49 7.05 -11.46
N ARG A 168 -20.57 6.38 -11.05
CA ARG A 168 -21.91 6.56 -11.63
C ARG A 168 -22.42 7.99 -11.49
N LEU A 169 -22.26 8.63 -10.34
CA LEU A 169 -22.65 10.04 -10.14
C LEU A 169 -21.90 10.98 -11.10
N HIS A 170 -20.59 10.77 -11.29
CA HIS A 170 -19.81 11.54 -12.25
C HIS A 170 -20.26 11.32 -13.70
N ARG A 171 -20.59 10.08 -14.08
CA ARG A 171 -21.12 9.75 -15.40
C ARG A 171 -22.49 10.40 -15.67
N VAL A 172 -23.38 10.38 -14.67
CA VAL A 172 -24.66 11.13 -14.73
C VAL A 172 -24.38 12.62 -14.94
N ARG A 173 -23.51 13.24 -14.14
CA ARG A 173 -23.20 14.67 -14.29
C ARG A 173 -22.69 15.02 -15.68
N ALA A 174 -21.76 14.22 -16.21
CA ALA A 174 -21.25 14.39 -17.56
C ALA A 174 -22.37 14.29 -18.61
N ALA A 175 -23.29 13.33 -18.46
CA ALA A 175 -24.44 13.18 -19.36
C ALA A 175 -25.45 14.34 -19.26
N LEU A 176 -25.66 14.90 -18.07
CA LEU A 176 -26.54 16.06 -17.86
C LEU A 176 -25.98 17.36 -18.46
N LEU A 177 -24.64 17.47 -18.55
CA LEU A 177 -23.95 18.63 -19.13
C LEU A 177 -23.75 18.52 -20.65
N SER A 178 -23.98 17.33 -21.23
CA SER A 178 -23.83 17.14 -22.68
C SER A 178 -25.01 17.76 -23.44
N GLN A 179 -24.72 18.50 -24.52
CA GLN A 179 -25.73 19.14 -25.37
C GLN A 179 -26.60 18.13 -26.17
N ASP A 180 -26.15 16.87 -26.28
CA ASP A 180 -26.92 15.78 -26.89
C ASP A 180 -27.98 15.18 -25.94
N GLY A 181 -28.02 15.63 -24.68
CA GLY A 181 -28.86 15.11 -23.61
C GLY A 181 -30.34 15.46 -23.73
N GLN A 182 -31.04 14.94 -24.74
CA GLN A 182 -32.51 14.98 -24.87
C GLN A 182 -33.19 14.03 -23.85
N GLY A 183 -32.89 14.17 -22.55
CA GLY A 183 -33.31 13.24 -21.50
C GLY A 183 -33.74 13.93 -20.22
N THR A 184 -34.69 13.31 -19.51
CA THR A 184 -35.01 13.69 -18.14
C THR A 184 -33.90 13.22 -17.20
N VAL A 185 -33.73 13.91 -16.08
CA VAL A 185 -32.84 13.49 -14.98
C VAL A 185 -33.08 12.03 -14.62
N ALA A 186 -34.35 11.61 -14.53
CA ALA A 186 -34.74 10.26 -14.16
C ALA A 186 -34.23 9.22 -15.18
N ARG A 187 -34.43 9.49 -16.49
CA ARG A 187 -33.96 8.58 -17.55
C ARG A 187 -32.45 8.39 -17.49
N ILE A 188 -31.69 9.49 -17.36
CA ILE A 188 -30.23 9.46 -17.30
C ILE A 188 -29.75 8.72 -16.05
N ALA A 189 -30.32 9.01 -14.88
CA ALA A 189 -29.96 8.35 -13.64
C ALA A 189 -30.22 6.83 -13.70
N SER A 190 -31.34 6.41 -14.29
CA SER A 190 -31.66 4.99 -14.47
C SER A 190 -30.68 4.27 -15.39
N THR A 191 -30.20 4.90 -16.47
CA THR A 191 -29.15 4.32 -17.34
C THR A 191 -27.88 3.99 -16.56
N TRP A 192 -27.55 4.77 -15.54
CA TRP A 192 -26.37 4.54 -14.69
C TRP A 192 -26.68 3.73 -13.42
N GLY A 193 -27.82 3.03 -13.37
CA GLY A 193 -28.14 2.10 -12.29
C GLY A 193 -28.73 2.73 -11.02
N PHE A 194 -29.25 3.96 -11.08
CA PHE A 194 -30.00 4.55 -9.97
C PHE A 194 -31.51 4.25 -10.10
N ALA A 195 -32.01 3.32 -9.27
CA ALA A 195 -33.42 2.97 -9.22
C ALA A 195 -34.27 3.93 -8.35
N HIS A 196 -33.68 4.54 -7.31
CA HIS A 196 -34.39 5.36 -6.34
C HIS A 196 -34.04 6.85 -6.47
N MET A 197 -34.92 7.62 -7.10
CA MET A 197 -34.66 9.02 -7.46
C MET A 197 -34.40 9.94 -6.25
N GLY A 198 -35.11 9.74 -5.13
CA GLY A 198 -34.86 10.53 -3.91
C GLY A 198 -33.45 10.33 -3.34
N ARG A 199 -33.03 9.06 -3.18
CA ARG A 199 -31.68 8.72 -2.69
C ARG A 199 -30.59 9.15 -3.66
N PHE A 200 -30.86 9.06 -4.97
CA PHE A 200 -29.97 9.57 -6.00
C PHE A 200 -29.79 11.09 -5.89
N ALA A 201 -30.87 11.86 -5.82
CA ALA A 201 -30.80 13.32 -5.75
C ALA A 201 -30.05 13.78 -4.49
N GLU A 202 -30.26 13.12 -3.36
CA GLU A 202 -29.53 13.40 -2.12
C GLU A 202 -28.02 13.10 -2.26
N ALA A 203 -27.67 11.91 -2.78
CA ALA A 203 -26.27 11.53 -3.00
C ALA A 203 -25.58 12.45 -4.00
N TYR A 204 -26.28 12.86 -5.06
CA TYR A 204 -25.79 13.80 -6.07
C TYR A 204 -25.50 15.17 -5.45
N ARG A 205 -26.46 15.73 -4.69
CA ARG A 205 -26.29 17.01 -4.01
C ARG A 205 -25.14 16.95 -3.00
N ARG A 206 -25.00 15.84 -2.26
CA ARG A 206 -23.89 15.65 -1.32
C ARG A 206 -22.52 15.65 -2.03
N GLN A 207 -22.45 15.08 -3.23
CA GLN A 207 -21.21 14.98 -4.00
C GLN A 207 -20.84 16.28 -4.74
N PHE A 208 -21.83 17.03 -5.24
CA PHE A 208 -21.59 18.14 -6.17
C PHE A 208 -22.08 19.51 -5.66
N GLY A 209 -22.80 19.57 -4.55
CA GLY A 209 -23.33 20.82 -3.98
C GLY A 209 -24.55 21.39 -4.69
N GLU A 210 -25.04 20.75 -5.76
CA GLU A 210 -26.19 21.20 -6.57
C GLU A 210 -27.15 20.03 -6.84
N LEU A 211 -28.39 20.32 -7.21
CA LEU A 211 -29.36 19.31 -7.62
C LEU A 211 -29.11 18.86 -9.08
N PRO A 212 -29.42 17.60 -9.45
CA PRO A 212 -29.29 17.13 -10.82
C PRO A 212 -30.06 17.97 -11.85
N SER A 213 -31.23 18.52 -11.46
CA SER A 213 -32.04 19.40 -12.30
C SER A 213 -31.37 20.74 -12.57
N GLU A 214 -30.59 21.25 -11.61
CA GLU A 214 -29.82 22.49 -11.78
C GLU A 214 -28.66 22.27 -12.74
N THR A 215 -27.94 21.14 -12.62
CA THR A 215 -26.93 20.74 -13.61
C THR A 215 -27.53 20.62 -15.01
N LEU A 216 -28.69 19.96 -15.16
CA LEU A 216 -29.35 19.81 -16.46
C LEU A 216 -29.73 21.16 -17.09
N ARG A 217 -30.20 22.11 -16.28
CA ARG A 217 -30.56 23.46 -16.75
C ARG A 217 -29.34 24.23 -17.25
N ARG A 218 -28.13 23.94 -16.74
CA ARG A 218 -26.88 24.56 -17.17
C ARG A 218 -26.28 23.93 -18.44
N GLY A 219 -26.62 22.68 -18.73
CA GLY A 219 -26.16 21.97 -19.93
C GLY A 219 -27.00 22.24 -21.18
N LYS A 220 -28.18 22.84 -21.00
CA LYS A 220 -29.04 23.37 -22.08
C LYS A 220 -28.64 24.78 -22.46
#